data_AF-A0A7M2CAY7-F1
#
_entry.id   AF-A0A7M2CAY7-F1
#
_cell.length_a   1.000
_cell.length_b   1.000
_cell.length_c   1.000
_cell.angle_alpha   90.00
_cell.angle_beta   90.00
_cell.angle_gamma   90.00
#
_symmetry.space_group_name_H-M   'P 1'
#
loop_
_entity.id
_entity.type
_entity.pdbx_description
1 polymer ?
#
loop_
_entity_poly.entity_id
_entity_poly.type
_entity_poly.pdbx_seq_one_letter_code
_entity_poly.pdbx_strand_id
1 'polypeptide(L)' 'MPEPAELSAAWIAGAEIPTDIFGDVDASDCPYDDPELAAAWRDGTQALRDWDGRADLTANPHND' A
#
# COMPACT_ATOMS: atom_id res chain seq x y z
N MET A 1 -4.16 -11.74 -13.98
CA MET A 1 -5.06 -11.16 -12.99
C MET A 1 -4.67 -11.82 -11.67
N PRO A 2 -4.06 -11.06 -10.76
CA PRO A 2 -3.68 -11.55 -9.44
C PRO A 2 -4.92 -11.89 -8.62
N GLU A 3 -4.76 -12.81 -7.68
CA GLU A 3 -5.81 -13.20 -6.76
C GLU A 3 -6.07 -12.06 -5.74
N PRO A 4 -7.28 -11.96 -5.16
CA PRO A 4 -7.60 -10.95 -4.14
C PRO A 4 -6.62 -10.94 -2.96
N ALA A 5 -6.13 -12.13 -2.57
CA ALA A 5 -5.15 -12.28 -1.51
C ALA A 5 -3.79 -11.65 -1.87
N GLU A 6 -3.39 -11.69 -3.14
CA GLU A 6 -2.13 -11.07 -3.61
C GLU A 6 -2.27 -9.55 -3.66
N LEU A 7 -3.43 -9.04 -4.07
CA LEU A 7 -3.75 -7.60 -4.02
C LEU A 7 -3.79 -7.08 -2.58
N SER A 8 -4.39 -7.85 -1.66
CA SER A 8 -4.39 -7.52 -0.23
C SER A 8 -2.98 -7.48 0.36
N ALA A 9 -2.15 -8.48 0.04
CA ALA A 9 -0.76 -8.50 0.50
C ALA A 9 0.05 -7.32 -0.06
N ALA A 10 -0.14 -6.97 -1.34
CA ALA A 10 0.52 -5.83 -1.96
C ALA A 10 0.10 -4.51 -1.31
N TRP A 11 -1.19 -4.33 -1.03
CA TRP A 11 -1.69 -3.16 -0.31
C TRP A 11 -1.07 -3.02 1.08
N ILE A 12 -1.04 -4.11 1.86
CA ILE A 12 -0.44 -4.11 3.21
C ILE A 12 1.04 -3.76 3.14
N ALA A 13 1.79 -4.34 2.19
CA ALA A 13 3.21 -4.05 2.02
C ALA A 13 3.48 -2.57 1.69
N GLY A 14 2.57 -1.90 0.98
CA GLY A 14 2.65 -0.46 0.73
C GLY A 14 2.30 0.36 1.96
N ALA A 15 1.31 -0.09 2.71
CA ALA A 15 0.86 0.51 3.95
C ALA A 15 1.85 0.31 5.13
N GLU A 16 2.88 -0.52 4.98
CA GLU A 16 3.97 -0.68 5.93
C GLU A 16 5.21 0.17 5.60
N ILE A 17 5.23 0.85 4.44
CA ILE A 17 6.35 1.71 4.05
C ILE A 17 6.42 2.91 5.01
N PRO A 18 7.56 3.13 5.69
CA PRO A 18 7.70 4.26 6.59
C PRO A 18 7.61 5.57 5.80
N THR A 19 6.79 6.49 6.29
CA THR A 19 6.79 7.88 5.83
C THR A 19 8.06 8.58 6.31
N ASP A 20 8.56 9.52 5.52
CA ASP A 20 9.62 10.41 5.97
C ASP A 20 9.10 11.45 7.00
N ILE A 21 9.99 12.32 7.48
CA ILE A 21 9.63 13.35 8.47
C ILE A 21 8.63 14.39 7.93
N PHE A 22 8.40 14.42 6.62
CA PHE A 22 7.45 15.31 5.94
C PHE A 22 6.13 14.61 5.59
N GLY A 23 6.00 13.32 5.90
CA GLY A 23 4.83 12.52 5.56
C GLY A 23 4.84 12.02 4.11
N ASP A 24 5.96 12.15 3.40
CA ASP A 24 6.11 11.62 2.06
C ASP A 24 6.46 10.13 2.10
N VAL A 25 5.71 9.35 1.34
CA VAL A 25 6.04 7.96 1.04
C VAL A 25 6.82 7.91 -0.26
N ASP A 26 8.00 7.30 -0.24
CA ASP A 26 8.76 7.00 -1.45
C ASP A 26 8.12 5.81 -2.18
N ALA A 27 7.13 6.11 -3.02
CA ALA A 27 6.44 5.14 -3.86
C ALA A 27 7.25 4.72 -5.10
N SER A 28 8.50 5.19 -5.23
CA SER A 28 9.34 4.97 -6.42
C SER A 28 9.91 3.55 -6.47
N ASP A 29 10.04 2.89 -5.32
CA ASP A 29 10.63 1.54 -5.18
C ASP A 29 9.56 0.44 -5.10
N CYS A 30 8.47 0.59 -5.85
CA CYS A 30 7.40 -0.42 -5.90
C CYS A 30 7.96 -1.76 -6.42
N PRO A 31 7.89 -2.86 -5.64
CA PRO A 31 8.56 -4.12 -5.98
C PRO A 31 7.77 -4.99 -6.98
N TYR A 32 6.63 -4.50 -7.47
CA TYR A 32 5.72 -5.28 -8.31
C TYR A 32 5.79 -4.84 -9.79
N ASP A 33 6.09 -5.79 -10.68
CA ASP A 33 6.01 -5.60 -12.14
C ASP A 33 4.57 -5.68 -12.66
N ASP A 34 3.68 -6.39 -11.95
CA ASP A 34 2.27 -6.49 -12.31
C ASP A 34 1.54 -5.17 -12.00
N PRO A 35 0.80 -4.58 -12.96
CA PRO A 35 0.19 -3.28 -12.78
C PRO A 35 -0.93 -3.27 -11.75
N GLU A 36 -1.63 -4.38 -11.53
CA GLU A 36 -2.73 -4.47 -10.56
C GLU A 36 -2.15 -4.56 -9.13
N LEU A 37 -1.10 -5.37 -8.93
CA LEU A 37 -0.36 -5.42 -7.65
C LEU A 37 0.32 -4.07 -7.34
N ALA A 38 0.93 -3.44 -8.34
CA ALA A 38 1.55 -2.14 -8.19
C ALA A 38 0.54 -1.03 -7.89
N ALA A 39 -0.71 -1.15 -8.36
CA ALA A 39 -1.78 -0.23 -8.01
C ALA A 39 -2.22 -0.43 -6.55
N ALA A 40 -2.43 -1.67 -6.11
CA ALA A 40 -2.79 -2.00 -4.74
C ALA A 40 -1.73 -1.52 -3.73
N TRP A 41 -0.45 -1.75 -4.02
CA TRP A 41 0.65 -1.25 -3.18
C TRP A 41 0.66 0.27 -3.06
N ARG A 42 0.49 1.00 -4.17
CA ARG A 42 0.42 2.47 -4.15
C ARG A 42 -0.79 3.00 -3.41
N ASP A 43 -1.91 2.29 -3.43
CA ASP A 43 -3.09 2.64 -2.64
C ASP A 43 -2.80 2.50 -1.14
N GLY A 44 -2.16 1.40 -0.72
CA GLY A 44 -1.71 1.21 0.66
C GLY A 44 -0.72 2.28 1.13
N THR A 45 0.24 2.68 0.29
CA THR A 45 1.15 3.79 0.61
C THR A 45 0.42 5.14 0.78
N GLN A 46 -0.70 5.35 0.07
CA GLN A 46 -1.47 6.58 0.19
C GLN A 46 -2.37 6.58 1.42
N ALA A 47 -2.89 5.42 1.83
CA ALA A 47 -3.68 5.30 3.06
C ALA A 47 -2.90 5.77 4.32
N LEU A 48 -1.56 5.66 4.30
CA LEU A 48 -0.68 6.20 5.35
C LEU A 48 -0.58 7.73 5.39
N ARG A 49 -0.83 8.42 4.27
CA ARG A 49 -0.71 9.89 4.20
C ARG A 49 -1.79 10.62 5.00
N ASP A 50 -2.90 9.96 5.27
CA ASP A 50 -4.05 10.55 5.96
C ASP A 50 -4.04 10.33 7.49
N TRP A 51 -3.18 9.46 8.02
CA TRP A 51 -3.18 9.06 9.44
C TRP A 51 -1.78 8.84 10.02
N ASP A 52 -1.19 9.88 10.65
CA ASP A 52 -0.09 9.82 11.65
C ASP A 52 1.05 8.76 11.44
N GLY A 53 1.33 8.37 10.18
CA GLY A 53 2.26 7.30 9.84
C GLY A 53 1.84 5.87 10.25
N ARG A 54 0.55 5.59 10.48
CA ARG A 54 0.04 4.22 10.75
C ARG A 54 -1.08 3.83 9.82
N ALA A 55 -0.91 2.69 9.16
CA ALA A 55 -1.90 2.14 8.25
C ALA A 55 -3.09 1.59 9.05
N ASP A 56 -4.28 2.06 8.72
CA ASP A 56 -5.51 1.37 9.09
C ASP A 56 -5.68 0.16 8.15
N LEU A 57 -5.19 -1.00 8.58
CA LEU A 57 -5.31 -2.24 7.81
C LEU A 57 -6.77 -2.64 7.54
N THR A 58 -7.74 -2.07 8.26
CA THR A 58 -9.17 -2.30 8.02
C THR A 58 -9.71 -1.51 6.82
N ALA A 59 -8.96 -0.51 6.34
CA ALA A 59 -9.27 0.24 5.12
C ALA A 59 -8.86 -0.49 3.83
N ASN A 60 -8.16 -1.63 3.93
CA ASN A 60 -7.73 -2.41 2.77
C ASN A 60 -8.96 -2.91 1.98
N PRO A 61 -9.21 -2.43 0.75
CA PRO A 61 -10.38 -2.79 -0.05
C PRO A 61 -10.32 -4.24 -0.57
N HIS A 62 -9.22 -4.94 -0.34
CA HIS A 62 -8.98 -6.32 -0.77
C HIS A 62 -9.03 -7.33 0.39
N ASN A 63 -9.35 -6.89 1.61
CA ASN A 63 -9.64 -7.78 2.74
C ASN A 63 -11.08 -8.33 2.59
N ASP A 64 -11.21 -9.49 1.93
CA ASP A 64 -12.44 -10.31 1.89
C ASP A 64 -12.38 -11.46 2.91
#